data_AF-A0A8T9ZIK9-F1
#
_entry.id   AF-A0A8T9ZIK9-F1
#
_cell.length_a   1.000
_cell.length_b   1.000
_cell.length_c   1.000
_cell.angle_alpha   90.00
_cell.angle_beta   90.00
_cell.angle_gamma   90.00
#
_symmetry.space_group_name_H-M   'P 1'
#
loop_
_entity.id
_entity.type
_entity.pdbx_description
1 polymer ?
#
loop_
_entity_poly.entity_id
_entity_poly.type
_entity_poly.pdbx_seq_one_letter_code
_entity_poly.pdbx_strand_id
1 'polypeptide(L)'
;MPVTIAAIRNSNPQTISPGANIQFNQVFELTNISFNDTSDTLTILETGVYDISFSASTTFPGSSPFGFGISFNGQPPTRNFSTNVIGSAVSFSTIVTLQAGTTISVQPTANTISIPNTGDTTATLSVFRIY
;
A
#
# COMPACT_ATOMS: atom_id res chain seq x y z
N MET A 1 14.05 -21.88 -1.95
CA MET A 1 14.20 -20.54 -1.36
C MET A 1 13.06 -20.36 -0.36
N PRO A 2 13.27 -19.77 0.83
CA PRO A 2 12.16 -19.47 1.73
C PRO A 2 11.16 -18.55 1.02
N VAL A 3 9.88 -18.84 1.16
CA VAL A 3 8.80 -17.99 0.62
C VAL A 3 8.81 -16.69 1.41
N THR A 4 8.91 -15.55 0.73
CA THR A 4 8.79 -14.23 1.37
C THR A 4 7.54 -13.56 0.82
N ILE A 5 6.55 -13.40 1.69
CA ILE A 5 5.23 -12.89 1.32
C ILE A 5 4.63 -12.07 2.45
N ALA A 6 3.95 -11.00 2.09
CA ALA A 6 3.02 -10.29 2.96
C ALA A 6 1.73 -10.05 2.21
N ALA A 7 0.60 -10.23 2.89
CA ALA A 7 -0.72 -9.84 2.44
C ALA A 7 -1.48 -9.23 3.63
N ILE A 8 -1.69 -7.92 3.57
CA ILE A 8 -2.44 -7.16 4.59
C ILE A 8 -3.62 -6.43 3.94
N ARG A 9 -4.68 -6.24 4.71
CA ARG A 9 -5.96 -5.72 4.23
C ARG A 9 -6.55 -4.71 5.19
N ASN A 10 -7.44 -3.91 4.65
CA ASN A 10 -8.34 -3.08 5.41
C ASN A 10 -9.78 -3.32 4.98
N SER A 11 -10.70 -3.24 5.93
CA SER A 11 -12.16 -3.31 5.72
C SER A 11 -12.91 -2.09 6.24
N ASN A 12 -12.22 -1.17 6.92
CA ASN A 12 -12.83 0.02 7.51
C ASN A 12 -12.80 1.22 6.54
N PRO A 13 -13.81 2.10 6.53
CA PRO A 13 -13.69 3.39 5.84
C PRO A 13 -12.57 4.24 6.47
N GLN A 14 -11.88 5.04 5.66
CA GLN A 14 -10.83 5.95 6.14
C GLN A 14 -10.68 7.18 5.24
N THR A 15 -10.29 8.31 5.84
CA THR A 15 -9.93 9.54 5.14
C THR A 15 -8.47 9.85 5.44
N ILE A 16 -7.62 9.76 4.43
CA ILE A 16 -6.16 9.81 4.57
C ILE A 16 -5.63 11.07 3.91
N SER A 17 -4.90 11.88 4.66
CA SER A 17 -4.19 13.04 4.15
C SER A 17 -2.91 12.66 3.40
N PRO A 18 -2.39 13.51 2.49
CA PRO A 18 -1.09 13.27 1.86
C PRO A 18 0.03 13.06 2.88
N GLY A 19 0.89 12.08 2.63
CA GLY A 19 1.99 11.71 3.53
C GLY A 19 1.60 10.88 4.76
N ALA A 20 0.31 10.65 5.00
CA ALA A 20 -0.16 9.69 6.00
C ALA A 20 -0.32 8.29 5.38
N ASN A 21 -0.06 7.26 6.19
CA ASN A 21 -0.15 5.87 5.74
C ASN A 21 -1.61 5.42 5.63
N ILE A 22 -1.90 4.62 4.61
CA ILE A 22 -3.11 3.80 4.58
C ILE A 22 -3.10 2.87 5.79
N GLN A 23 -4.21 2.83 6.51
CA GLN A 23 -4.37 1.96 7.66
C GLN A 23 -4.79 0.56 7.24
N PHE A 24 -4.18 -0.47 7.81
CA PHE A 24 -4.51 -1.88 7.61
C PHE A 24 -4.87 -2.55 8.94
N ASN A 25 -6.05 -3.16 9.00
CA ASN A 25 -6.60 -3.75 10.22
C ASN A 25 -6.59 -5.29 10.22
N GLN A 26 -6.11 -5.91 9.14
CA GLN A 26 -6.15 -7.36 8.94
C GLN A 26 -4.84 -7.85 8.32
N VAL A 27 -4.24 -8.86 8.96
CA VAL A 27 -3.10 -9.60 8.42
C VAL A 27 -3.58 -10.95 7.92
N PHE A 28 -3.38 -11.24 6.63
CA PHE A 28 -3.78 -12.51 6.03
C PHE A 28 -2.61 -13.50 5.97
N GLU A 29 -1.44 -13.03 5.52
CA GLU A 29 -0.23 -13.85 5.42
C GLU A 29 1.00 -12.99 5.69
N LEU A 30 1.94 -13.50 6.50
CA LEU A 30 3.25 -12.91 6.72
C LEU A 30 4.27 -14.03 6.84
N THR A 31 5.20 -14.09 5.89
CA THR A 31 6.38 -14.95 5.95
C THR A 31 7.59 -14.13 5.56
N ASN A 32 8.60 -14.07 6.43
CA ASN A 32 9.86 -13.33 6.22
C ASN A 32 9.69 -11.81 5.94
N ILE A 33 8.57 -11.24 6.44
CA ILE A 33 8.25 -9.80 6.48
C ILE A 33 7.54 -9.56 7.81
N SER A 34 7.80 -8.43 8.48
CA SER A 34 7.06 -8.04 9.69
C SER A 34 6.11 -6.88 9.39
N PHE A 35 4.93 -6.87 10.00
CA PHE A 35 4.00 -5.74 9.96
C PHE A 35 3.97 -5.01 11.31
N ASN A 36 4.05 -3.69 11.29
CA ASN A 36 3.81 -2.83 12.45
C ASN A 36 2.44 -2.16 12.26
N ASP A 37 1.47 -2.57 13.08
CA ASP A 37 0.08 -2.11 13.06
C ASP A 37 -0.11 -0.69 13.63
N THR A 38 0.87 -0.19 14.38
CA THR A 38 0.84 1.17 14.93
C THR A 38 1.27 2.21 13.89
N SER A 39 2.18 1.84 13.00
CA SER A 39 2.68 2.71 11.93
C SER A 39 2.19 2.32 10.53
N ASP A 40 1.43 1.23 10.38
CA ASP A 40 1.00 0.67 9.09
C ASP A 40 2.15 0.45 8.10
N THR A 41 3.25 -0.12 8.60
CA THR A 41 4.47 -0.36 7.81
C THR A 41 4.83 -1.84 7.77
N LEU A 42 5.18 -2.33 6.59
CA LEU A 42 5.86 -3.61 6.41
C LEU A 42 7.38 -3.40 6.47
N THR A 43 8.12 -4.28 7.14
CA THR A 43 9.59 -4.28 7.15
C THR A 43 10.12 -5.52 6.45
N ILE A 44 10.95 -5.29 5.44
CA ILE A 44 11.64 -6.34 4.69
C ILE A 44 12.74 -6.93 5.57
N LEU A 45 12.76 -8.26 5.71
CA LEU A 45 13.77 -8.94 6.54
C LEU A 45 14.96 -9.48 5.73
N GLU A 46 14.83 -9.57 4.40
CA GLU A 46 15.87 -10.11 3.53
C GLU A 46 16.05 -9.25 2.27
N THR A 47 17.30 -8.99 1.89
CA THR A 47 17.58 -8.26 0.65
C THR A 47 17.17 -9.10 -0.56
N GLY A 48 16.52 -8.47 -1.52
CA GLY A 48 16.06 -9.14 -2.73
C GLY A 48 15.26 -8.20 -3.61
N VAL A 49 14.55 -8.77 -4.56
CA VAL A 49 13.64 -8.00 -5.40
C VAL A 49 12.23 -8.50 -5.24
N TYR A 50 11.33 -7.52 -5.16
CA TYR A 50 9.99 -7.69 -4.69
C TYR A 50 9.02 -7.16 -5.73
N ASP A 51 7.95 -7.91 -5.96
CA ASP A 51 6.72 -7.41 -6.55
C ASP A 51 5.82 -6.88 -5.44
N ILE A 52 5.45 -5.60 -5.52
CA ILE A 52 4.56 -4.93 -4.56
C ILE A 52 3.30 -4.55 -5.32
N SER A 53 2.16 -5.05 -4.86
CA SER A 53 0.86 -4.72 -5.42
C SER A 53 -0.05 -4.08 -4.38
N PHE A 54 -0.76 -3.05 -4.80
CA PHE A 54 -1.74 -2.36 -3.98
C PHE A 54 -3.03 -2.16 -4.76
N SER A 55 -4.16 -2.37 -4.07
CA SER A 55 -5.47 -1.99 -4.56
C SER A 55 -6.30 -1.38 -3.43
N ALA A 56 -7.15 -0.42 -3.78
CA ALA A 56 -8.12 0.14 -2.86
C ALA A 56 -9.36 0.68 -3.57
N SER A 57 -10.50 0.62 -2.89
CA SER A 57 -11.70 1.37 -3.26
C SER A 57 -11.54 2.82 -2.83
N THR A 58 -12.04 3.75 -3.64
CA THR A 58 -11.80 5.18 -3.42
C THR A 58 -12.98 6.02 -3.90
N THR A 59 -13.33 7.08 -3.20
CA THR A 59 -14.23 8.11 -3.76
C THR A 59 -13.40 9.14 -4.51
N PHE A 60 -13.67 9.34 -5.80
CA PHE A 60 -12.98 10.35 -6.60
C PHE A 60 -13.27 11.77 -6.06
N PRO A 61 -12.26 12.58 -5.69
CA PRO A 61 -12.47 13.89 -5.09
C PRO A 61 -12.88 14.98 -6.09
N GLY A 62 -13.10 14.65 -7.37
CA GLY A 62 -13.49 15.61 -8.41
C GLY A 62 -12.31 16.38 -9.02
N SER A 63 -11.10 16.26 -8.46
CA SER A 63 -9.90 16.97 -8.90
C SER A 63 -8.64 16.08 -8.92
N SER A 64 -7.74 16.38 -9.85
CA SER A 64 -6.43 15.74 -10.05
C SER A 64 -5.31 16.69 -9.56
N PRO A 65 -4.16 16.21 -9.03
CA PRO A 65 -3.69 14.82 -9.02
C PRO A 65 -4.31 13.97 -7.91
N PHE A 66 -4.88 12.83 -8.31
CA PHE A 66 -5.43 11.81 -7.41
C PHE A 66 -4.59 10.55 -7.57
N GLY A 67 -4.12 9.96 -6.48
CA GLY A 67 -3.36 8.72 -6.55
C GLY A 67 -2.59 8.38 -5.29
N PHE A 68 -1.97 7.22 -5.34
CA PHE A 68 -1.20 6.65 -4.24
C PHE A 68 0.22 6.37 -4.70
N GLY A 69 1.12 6.30 -3.74
CA GLY A 69 2.48 5.86 -3.98
C GLY A 69 2.98 5.02 -2.81
N ILE A 70 4.07 4.32 -3.07
CA ILE A 70 4.76 3.54 -2.05
C ILE A 70 5.82 4.45 -1.40
N SER A 71 5.72 4.60 -0.09
CA SER A 71 6.76 5.22 0.73
C SER A 71 7.75 4.15 1.16
N PHE A 72 9.04 4.46 0.96
CA PHE A 72 10.15 3.64 1.44
C PHE A 72 10.87 4.39 2.55
N ASN A 73 11.08 3.75 3.70
CA ASN A 73 11.79 4.33 4.84
C ASN A 73 11.19 5.69 5.29
N GLY A 74 9.86 5.82 5.22
CA GLY A 74 9.13 7.04 5.57
C GLY A 74 9.34 8.22 4.62
N GLN A 75 10.07 8.05 3.52
CA GLN A 75 10.22 9.11 2.51
C GLN A 75 8.94 9.24 1.68
N PRO A 76 8.55 10.47 1.30
CA PRO A 76 7.38 10.68 0.44
C PRO A 76 7.49 9.86 -0.86
N PRO A 77 6.38 9.29 -1.36
CA PRO A 77 6.42 8.52 -2.60
C PRO A 77 6.91 9.37 -3.78
N THR A 78 7.87 8.83 -4.54
CA THR A 78 8.43 9.50 -5.72
C THR A 78 7.66 9.19 -7.01
N ARG A 79 6.76 8.21 -6.96
CA ARG A 79 5.88 7.81 -8.07
C ARG A 79 4.44 7.94 -7.63
N ASN A 80 3.64 8.58 -8.47
CA ASN A 80 2.19 8.66 -8.30
C ASN A 80 1.51 7.65 -9.22
N PHE A 81 0.88 6.64 -8.64
CA PHE A 81 0.02 5.70 -9.34
C PHE A 81 -1.42 6.21 -9.25
N SER A 82 -1.94 6.61 -10.39
CA SER A 82 -3.28 7.16 -10.55
C SER A 82 -4.06 6.34 -11.58
N THR A 83 -5.39 6.24 -11.41
CA THR A 83 -6.28 5.65 -12.42
C THR A 83 -7.13 6.74 -13.04
N ASN A 84 -7.37 6.64 -14.35
CA ASN A 84 -8.45 7.38 -15.00
C ASN A 84 -9.77 6.65 -14.73
N VAL A 85 -10.78 7.42 -14.35
CA VAL A 85 -11.98 6.96 -13.66
C VAL A 85 -12.88 6.11 -14.56
N ILE A 86 -12.94 4.81 -14.31
CA ILE A 86 -14.19 4.04 -14.37
C ILE A 86 -14.25 3.21 -13.09
N GLY A 87 -15.09 3.60 -12.14
CA GLY A 87 -15.53 2.69 -11.06
C GLY A 87 -14.92 2.85 -9.66
N SER A 88 -14.37 4.01 -9.27
CA SER A 88 -14.06 4.29 -7.85
C SER A 88 -13.06 3.31 -7.20
N ALA A 89 -12.01 2.94 -7.91
CA ALA A 89 -10.92 2.12 -7.38
C ALA A 89 -9.56 2.46 -8.01
N VAL A 90 -8.49 2.16 -7.26
CA VAL A 90 -7.11 2.21 -7.71
C VAL A 90 -6.50 0.81 -7.61
N SER A 91 -5.68 0.43 -8.58
CA SER A 91 -4.84 -0.74 -8.50
C SER A 91 -3.53 -0.48 -9.23
N PHE A 92 -2.41 -0.88 -8.65
CA PHE A 92 -1.10 -0.83 -9.29
C PHE A 92 -0.17 -1.91 -8.74
N SER A 93 0.89 -2.21 -9.49
CA SER A 93 2.01 -3.00 -9.01
C SER A 93 3.33 -2.39 -9.46
N THR A 94 4.41 -2.71 -8.74
CA THR A 94 5.76 -2.32 -9.10
C THR A 94 6.75 -3.36 -8.64
N ILE A 95 7.82 -3.53 -9.41
CA ILE A 95 8.97 -4.35 -9.04
C ILE A 95 10.09 -3.45 -8.55
N VAL A 96 10.68 -3.78 -7.40
CA VAL A 96 11.74 -2.97 -6.78
C VAL A 96 12.72 -3.81 -5.97
N THR A 97 14.00 -3.46 -6.05
CA THR A 97 15.06 -4.03 -5.20
C THR A 97 15.01 -3.38 -3.83
N LEU A 98 14.87 -4.20 -2.79
CA LEU A 98 14.82 -3.74 -1.40
C LEU A 98 15.94 -4.38 -0.59
N GLN A 99 16.47 -3.61 0.35
CA GLN A 99 17.42 -4.10 1.35
C GLN A 99 16.69 -4.55 2.60
N ALA A 100 17.25 -5.55 3.30
CA ALA A 100 16.81 -5.88 4.66
C ALA A 100 16.77 -4.61 5.55
N GLY A 101 15.71 -4.47 6.34
CA GLY A 101 15.40 -3.29 7.15
C GLY A 101 14.60 -2.22 6.42
N THR A 102 14.38 -2.32 5.10
CA THR A 102 13.55 -1.34 4.36
C THR A 102 12.11 -1.40 4.84
N THR A 103 11.53 -0.25 5.22
CA THR A 103 10.11 -0.14 5.54
C THR A 103 9.30 0.31 4.34
N ILE A 104 8.08 -0.24 4.22
CA ILE A 104 7.14 0.01 3.12
C ILE A 104 5.82 0.46 3.72
N SER A 105 5.26 1.54 3.20
CA SER A 105 3.87 1.94 3.44
C SER A 105 3.25 2.52 2.17
N VAL A 106 1.92 2.64 2.13
CA VAL A 106 1.21 3.25 0.99
C VAL A 106 0.60 4.57 1.45
N GLN A 107 0.76 5.62 0.67
CA GLN A 107 0.33 6.98 1.03
C GLN A 107 -0.35 7.67 -0.16
N PRO A 108 -1.38 8.50 0.07
CA PRO A 108 -1.83 9.47 -0.91
C PRO A 108 -0.69 10.44 -1.26
N THR A 109 -0.55 10.79 -2.54
CA THR A 109 0.60 11.59 -3.02
C THR A 109 0.36 13.10 -2.99
N ALA A 110 -0.87 13.57 -3.21
CA ALA A 110 -1.12 15.00 -3.42
C ALA A 110 -2.37 15.54 -2.73
N ASN A 111 -3.47 14.78 -2.69
CA ASN A 111 -4.72 15.20 -2.09
C ASN A 111 -5.17 14.23 -1.00
N THR A 112 -6.00 14.72 -0.08
CA THR A 112 -6.68 13.85 0.88
C THR A 112 -7.61 12.90 0.11
N ILE A 113 -7.53 11.61 0.41
CA ILE A 113 -8.33 10.57 -0.24
C ILE A 113 -9.26 9.92 0.78
N SER A 114 -10.51 9.72 0.37
CA SER A 114 -11.47 8.94 1.13
C SER A 114 -11.64 7.55 0.52
N ILE A 115 -11.48 6.54 1.36
CA ILE A 115 -11.79 5.13 1.10
C ILE A 115 -13.16 4.86 1.75
N PRO A 116 -14.21 4.54 0.95
CA PRO A 116 -15.55 4.32 1.48
C PRO A 116 -15.67 2.96 2.14
N ASN A 117 -16.73 2.77 2.93
CA ASN A 117 -17.13 1.44 3.39
C ASN A 117 -17.76 0.67 2.22
N THR A 118 -17.20 -0.49 1.87
CA THR A 118 -17.70 -1.37 0.81
C THR A 118 -18.49 -2.55 1.36
N GLY A 119 -18.52 -2.75 2.68
CA GLY A 119 -19.05 -3.95 3.33
C GLY A 119 -18.10 -5.15 3.33
N ASP A 120 -16.91 -5.02 2.73
CA ASP A 120 -15.86 -6.04 2.64
C ASP A 120 -14.47 -5.36 2.65
N THR A 121 -13.50 -5.91 1.91
CA THR A 121 -12.14 -5.39 1.78
C THR A 121 -12.15 -4.07 1.01
N THR A 122 -11.63 -3.02 1.65
CA THR A 122 -11.52 -1.68 1.09
C THR A 122 -10.11 -1.41 0.52
N ALA A 123 -9.08 -2.07 1.05
CA ALA A 123 -7.70 -1.96 0.57
C ALA A 123 -6.92 -3.25 0.79
N THR A 124 -5.98 -3.55 -0.10
CA THR A 124 -5.05 -4.69 0.01
C THR A 124 -3.65 -4.23 -0.38
N LEU A 125 -2.65 -4.61 0.41
CA LEU A 125 -1.24 -4.49 0.07
C LEU A 125 -0.63 -5.90 0.10
N SER A 126 -0.02 -6.30 -1.01
CA SER A 126 0.72 -7.55 -1.10
C SER A 126 2.17 -7.30 -1.51
N VAL A 127 3.09 -8.01 -0.89
CA VAL A 127 4.53 -7.98 -1.19
C VAL A 127 5.01 -9.41 -1.38
N PHE A 128 5.64 -9.70 -2.50
CA PHE A 128 6.17 -11.02 -2.81
C PHE A 128 7.60 -10.92 -3.32
N ARG A 129 8.53 -11.70 -2.73
CA ARG A 129 9.91 -11.73 -3.22
C ARG A 129 10.02 -12.65 -4.43
N ILE A 130 10.57 -12.11 -5.51
CA ILE A 130 10.75 -12.81 -6.78
C ILE A 130 12.20 -13.26 -7.03
N TYR A 131 13.21 -12.63 -6.41
CA TYR A 131 14.62 -13.06 -6.45
C TYR A 131 15.42 -12.56 -5.24
#